data_AF-A0A496U473-F1
#
_entry.id   AF-A0A496U473-F1
#
_cell.length_a   1.000
_cell.length_b   1.000
_cell.length_c   1.000
_cell.angle_alpha   90.00
_cell.angle_beta   90.00
_cell.angle_gamma   90.00
#
_symmetry.space_group_name_H-M   'P 1'
#
loop_
_entity.id
_entity.type
_entity.pdbx_description
1 polymer ?
#
loop_
_entity_poly.entity_id
_entity_poly.type
_entity_poly.pdbx_seq_one_letter_code
_entity_poly.pdbx_strand_id
1 'polypeptide(L)' 'MDFGIDLLSGSRLELYDITGRKVRVFNVGGKKGFILDLRDLGIKPGVYILMLNTPVGRRSIRFVKR' A
#
# COMPACT_ATOMS: atom_id res chain seq x y z
N MET A 1 6.77 8.96 0.19
CA MET A 1 7.30 8.01 -0.81
C MET A 1 6.41 8.13 -2.02
N ASP A 2 6.94 8.60 -3.13
CA ASP A 2 6.19 8.73 -4.37
C ASP A 2 6.31 7.42 -5.15
N PHE A 3 5.20 6.77 -5.42
CA PHE A 3 5.17 5.62 -6.31
C PHE A 3 5.03 6.18 -7.73
N GLY A 4 6.16 6.58 -8.34
CA GLY A 4 6.24 7.10 -9.71
C GLY A 4 5.92 6.06 -10.81
N ILE A 5 4.89 5.25 -10.57
CA ILE A 5 4.26 4.33 -11.52
C ILE A 5 2.89 4.94 -11.79
N ASP A 6 2.56 5.18 -13.06
CA ASP A 6 1.17 5.43 -13.43
C ASP A 6 0.32 4.34 -12.81
N LEU A 7 -0.55 4.70 -11.87
CA LEU A 7 -1.39 3.74 -11.18
C LEU A 7 -2.46 3.31 -12.17
N LEU A 8 -2.10 2.39 -13.07
CA LEU A 8 -2.94 1.91 -14.14
C LEU A 8 -4.29 1.46 -13.59
N SER A 9 -5.33 1.51 -14.43
CA SER A 9 -6.62 0.93 -14.06
C SER A 9 -6.44 -0.50 -13.54
N GLY A 10 -7.10 -0.82 -12.43
CA GLY A 10 -6.92 -2.10 -11.73
C GLY A 10 -5.80 -2.13 -10.67
N SER A 11 -5.01 -1.06 -10.50
CA SER A 11 -4.00 -0.98 -9.45
C SER A 11 -4.62 -0.92 -8.05
N ARG A 12 -4.07 -1.72 -7.12
CA ARG A 12 -4.50 -1.82 -5.72
C ARG A 12 -3.30 -1.73 -4.79
N LEU A 13 -3.45 -0.97 -3.72
CA LEU A 13 -2.49 -0.95 -2.63
C LEU A 13 -3.06 -1.77 -1.48
N GLU A 14 -2.31 -2.73 -1.00
CA GLU A 14 -2.75 -3.67 0.03
C GLU A 14 -1.81 -3.58 1.23
N LEU A 15 -2.38 -3.51 2.43
CA LEU A 15 -1.64 -3.49 3.68
C LEU A 15 -1.72 -4.86 4.33
N TYR A 16 -0.58 -5.41 4.69
CA TYR A 16 -0.44 -6.67 5.41
C TYR A 16 0.28 -6.43 6.74
N ASP A 17 -0.11 -7.14 7.78
CA ASP A 17 0.68 -7.22 9.02
C ASP A 17 1.84 -8.22 8.88
N ILE A 18 2.69 -8.31 9.91
CA ILE A 18 3.90 -9.16 9.88
C ILE A 18 3.61 -10.66 9.78
N THR A 19 2.38 -11.10 10.13
CA THR A 19 1.99 -12.49 9.99
C THR A 19 1.49 -12.81 8.58
N GLY A 20 1.47 -11.81 7.69
CA GLY A 20 0.98 -11.94 6.32
C GLY A 20 -0.54 -11.79 6.20
N ARG A 21 -1.24 -11.39 7.25
CA ARG A 21 -2.69 -11.16 7.17
C ARG A 21 -2.96 -9.79 6.55
N LYS A 22 -3.86 -9.78 5.57
CA LYS A 22 -4.33 -8.55 4.92
C LYS A 22 -5.19 -7.73 5.90
N VAL A 23 -4.77 -6.49 6.15
CA VAL A 23 -5.41 -5.55 7.06
C VAL A 23 -6.34 -4.59 6.32
N ARG A 24 -5.92 -4.10 5.14
CA ARG A 24 -6.70 -3.11 4.37
C ARG A 24 -6.32 -3.14 2.88
N VAL A 25 -7.24 -2.67 2.04
CA VAL A 25 -7.02 -2.45 0.59
C VAL A 25 -7.44 -1.04 0.22
N PHE A 26 -6.66 -0.40 -0.66
CA PHE A 26 -6.96 0.88 -1.27
C PHE A 26 -7.02 0.70 -2.78
N ASN A 27 -8.14 1.09 -3.38
CA ASN A 27 -8.25 1.16 -4.84
C ASN A 27 -7.59 2.45 -5.31
N VAL A 28 -6.47 2.30 -6.02
CA VAL A 28 -5.62 3.42 -6.44
C VAL A 28 -5.48 3.54 -7.96
N GLY A 29 -6.02 2.58 -8.71
CA GLY A 29 -6.01 2.59 -10.17
C GLY A 29 -6.72 3.81 -10.78
N GLY A 30 -6.20 4.26 -11.91
CA GLY A 30 -6.62 5.45 -12.64
C GLY A 30 -6.14 6.78 -12.05
N LYS A 31 -5.41 6.78 -10.92
CA LYS A 31 -4.94 8.01 -10.26
C LYS A 31 -3.57 8.43 -10.79
N LYS A 32 -3.42 9.73 -11.11
CA LYS A 32 -2.11 10.33 -11.48
C LYS A 32 -1.11 10.38 -10.32
N GLY A 33 -1.59 10.23 -9.08
CA GLY A 33 -0.77 10.19 -7.89
C GLY A 33 -1.61 9.69 -6.70
N PHE A 34 -0.94 9.06 -5.73
CA PHE A 34 -1.58 8.57 -4.52
C PHE A 34 -0.64 8.75 -3.33
N ILE A 35 -1.08 9.53 -2.35
CA ILE A 35 -0.37 9.73 -1.09
C ILE A 35 -1.15 8.99 0.00
N LEU A 36 -0.44 8.18 0.79
CA LEU A 36 -0.98 7.51 1.96
C LEU A 36 -0.28 8.02 3.21
N ASP A 37 -1.03 8.65 4.12
CA ASP A 37 -0.52 8.91 5.47
C ASP A 37 -0.72 7.66 6.33
N LEU A 38 0.38 7.09 6.79
CA LEU A 38 0.37 5.88 7.61
C LEU A 38 -0.13 6.13 9.04
N ARG A 39 -0.22 7.39 9.49
CA ARG A 39 -0.73 7.78 10.81
C ARG A 39 -2.25 7.64 10.90
N ASP A 40 -2.95 7.93 9.81
CA ASP A 40 -4.41 7.94 9.75
C ASP A 40 -5.02 6.55 9.53
N LEU A 41 -4.18 5.52 9.45
CA LEU A 41 -4.64 4.16 9.20
C LEU A 41 -5.38 3.52 10.37
N GLY A 42 -5.30 4.10 11.58
CA GLY A 42 -5.90 3.53 12.79
C GLY A 42 -5.33 2.15 13.14
N ILE A 43 -4.09 1.85 12.72
CA ILE A 43 -3.42 0.59 12.98
C ILE A 43 -2.53 0.69 14.22
N LYS A 44 -2.40 -0.43 14.94
CA LYS A 44 -1.55 -0.53 16.13
C LYS A 44 -0.06 -0.43 15.75
N PRO A 45 0.82 0.02 16.66
CA PRO A 45 2.27 -0.08 16.48
C PRO A 45 2.68 -1.52 16.11
N GLY A 46 3.62 -1.64 15.17
CA GLY A 46 4.01 -2.95 14.64
C GLY A 46 4.70 -2.86 13.27
N VAL A 47 5.06 -4.02 12.74
CA VAL A 47 5.68 -4.14 11.43
C VAL A 47 4.62 -4.48 10.39
N TYR A 48 4.64 -3.78 9.26
CA TYR A 48 3.68 -3.94 8.18
C TYR A 48 4.37 -3.95 6.82
N ILE A 49 3.67 -4.53 5.85
CA ILE A 49 4.07 -4.56 4.44
C ILE A 49 2.97 -3.88 3.64
N LEU A 50 3.34 -2.83 2.91
CA LEU A 50 2.49 -2.18 1.94
C LEU A 50 2.86 -2.73 0.56
N MET A 51 1.88 -3.29 -0.14
CA MET A 51 2.07 -3.96 -1.42
C MET A 51 1.25 -3.26 -2.51
N LEU A 52 1.93 -2.67 -3.47
CA LEU A 52 1.33 -2.14 -4.68
C LEU A 52 1.24 -3.25 -5.72
N ASN A 53 0.02 -3.65 -6.04
CA ASN A 53 -0.30 -4.56 -7.13
C ASN A 53 -0.81 -3.74 -8.32
N THR A 54 -0.13 -3.82 -9.45
CA THR A 54 -0.57 -3.23 -10.71
C THR A 54 -0.76 -4.33 -11.77
N PRO A 55 -1.43 -4.06 -12.89
CA PRO A 55 -1.54 -5.02 -13.99
C PRO A 55 -0.19 -5.49 -14.55
N VAL A 56 0.86 -4.68 -14.40
CA VAL A 56 2.19 -4.93 -14.98
C VAL A 56 3.21 -5.43 -13.96
N GLY A 57 2.84 -5.54 -12.68
CA GLY A 57 3.75 -6.07 -11.67
C GLY A 57 3.35 -5.76 -10.23
N ARG A 58 4.24 -6.16 -9.32
CA ARG A 58 4.08 -5.95 -7.88
C ARG A 58 5.29 -5.26 -7.30
N ARG A 59 5.08 -4.31 -6.39
CA ARG A 59 6.13 -3.70 -5.57
C ARG A 59 5.69 -3.69 -4.12
N SER A 60 6.63 -3.77 -3.19
CA SER A 60 6.32 -3.70 -1.77
C SER A 60 7.32 -2.84 -1.02
N ILE A 61 6.86 -2.32 0.11
CA ILE A 61 7.71 -1.71 1.13
C ILE A 61 7.32 -2.26 2.50
N ARG A 62 8.32 -2.61 3.28
CA ARG A 62 8.17 -2.93 4.70
C ARG A 62 8.41 -1.66 5.52
N PHE A 63 7.56 -1.41 6.49
CA PHE A 63 7.72 -0.28 7.41
C PHE A 63 7.36 -0.67 8.85
N VAL A 64 7.81 0.15 9.79
CA VAL A 64 7.48 0.01 11.21
C VAL A 64 6.60 1.18 11.62
N LYS A 65 5.39 0.89 12.08
CA LYS A 65 4.53 1.88 12.75
C LYS A 65 4.98 1.98 14.20
N ARG A 66 5.45 3.16 14.59
CA ARG A 66 5.72 3.53 15.98
C ARG A 66 4.45 4.05 16.64
#